data_AF-A0A962CLY0-F1
#
_entry.id   AF-A0A962CLY0-F1
#
_cell.length_a   1.000
_cell.length_b   1.000
_cell.length_c   1.000
_cell.angle_alpha   90.00
_cell.angle_beta   90.00
_cell.angle_gamma   90.00
#
_symmetry.space_group_name_H-M   'P 1'
#
loop_
_entity.id
_entity.type
_entity.pdbx_description
1 polymer ?
#
loop_
_entity_poly.entity_id
_entity_poly.type
_entity_poly.pdbx_seq_one_letter_code
_entity_poly.pdbx_strand_id
1 'polypeptide(L)'
;AAPALAGRLRAIEGRLKDLQIALSGDRVRASRGEPTPPAIVDRINQVVYGHWYSTADATATHHRNYEIAAQQFAPVLAQLRSLILTDLTALENEADAAGAPWTPGRVPDWKP
;
A
#
# COMPACT_ATOMS: atom_id res chain seq x y z
N ALA A 1 12.16 -23.90 -11.92
CA ALA A 1 11.21 -23.47 -10.88
C ALA A 1 11.65 -22.18 -10.17
N ALA A 2 12.81 -22.14 -9.50
CA ALA A 2 13.30 -20.99 -8.72
C ALA A 2 13.30 -19.60 -9.42
N PRO A 3 13.79 -19.44 -10.68
CA PRO A 3 13.83 -18.11 -11.32
C PRO A 3 12.44 -17.54 -11.63
N ALA A 4 11.42 -18.38 -11.83
CA ALA A 4 10.05 -17.94 -12.07
C ALA A 4 9.35 -17.44 -10.79
N LEU A 5 9.65 -18.04 -9.63
CA LEU A 5 9.20 -17.55 -8.32
C LEU A 5 9.84 -16.20 -7.98
N ALA A 6 11.15 -16.06 -8.21
CA ALA A 6 11.86 -14.80 -8.00
C ALA A 6 11.33 -13.67 -8.89
N GLY A 7 10.99 -13.97 -10.15
CA GLY A 7 10.38 -12.99 -11.06
C GLY A 7 9.02 -12.49 -10.56
N ARG A 8 8.16 -13.39 -10.09
CA ARG A 8 6.85 -13.03 -9.52
C ARG A 8 6.95 -12.29 -8.20
N LEU A 9 7.89 -12.66 -7.32
CA LEU A 9 8.17 -11.92 -6.11
C LEU A 9 8.53 -10.46 -6.42
N ARG A 10 9.45 -10.23 -7.36
CA ARG A 10 9.80 -8.85 -7.79
C ARG A 10 8.61 -8.08 -8.36
N ALA A 11 7.71 -8.76 -9.07
CA ALA A 11 6.49 -8.13 -9.57
C ALA A 11 5.55 -7.71 -8.43
N ILE A 12 5.41 -8.55 -7.39
CA ILE A 12 4.64 -8.22 -6.18
C ILE A 12 5.29 -7.05 -5.44
N GLU A 13 6.60 -7.07 -5.25
CA GLU A 13 7.36 -5.96 -4.63
C GLU A 13 7.18 -4.65 -5.38
N GLY A 14 7.25 -4.69 -6.72
CA GLY A 14 7.01 -3.53 -7.58
C GLY A 14 5.61 -2.95 -7.38
N ARG A 15 4.57 -3.80 -7.43
CA ARG A 15 3.19 -3.39 -7.20
C ARG A 15 2.97 -2.84 -5.79
N LEU A 16 3.58 -3.44 -4.78
CA LEU A 16 3.51 -2.95 -3.40
C LEU A 16 4.16 -1.56 -3.29
N LYS A 17 5.29 -1.34 -3.95
CA LYS A 17 5.96 -0.04 -4.00
C LYS A 17 5.08 1.02 -4.67
N ASP A 18 4.42 0.68 -5.77
CA ASP A 18 3.52 1.61 -6.46
C ASP A 18 2.33 2.00 -5.56
N LEU A 19 1.75 1.03 -4.83
CA LEU A 19 0.69 1.29 -3.84
C LEU A 19 1.20 2.18 -2.70
N GLN A 20 2.42 1.95 -2.23
CA GLN A 20 3.04 2.78 -1.19
C GLN A 20 3.28 4.21 -1.67
N ILE A 21 3.70 4.40 -2.93
CA ILE A 21 3.85 5.73 -3.55
C ILE A 21 2.49 6.41 -3.67
N ALA A 22 1.44 5.71 -4.09
CA ALA A 22 0.09 6.29 -4.16
C ALA A 22 -0.41 6.73 -2.78
N LEU A 23 -0.15 5.93 -1.74
CA LEU A 23 -0.61 6.20 -0.39
C LEU A 23 0.19 7.31 0.31
N SER A 24 1.52 7.26 0.23
CA SER A 24 2.44 8.07 1.05
C SER A 24 3.39 8.96 0.25
N GLY A 25 3.30 8.95 -1.07
CA GLY A 25 4.09 9.80 -1.96
C GLY A 25 5.44 9.19 -2.38
N ASP A 26 6.01 9.75 -3.44
CA ASP A 26 7.33 9.36 -3.94
C ASP A 26 8.43 10.16 -3.23
N ARG A 27 9.00 9.56 -2.19
CA ARG A 27 10.09 10.17 -1.41
C ARG A 27 11.36 10.43 -2.22
N VAL A 28 11.64 9.61 -3.23
CA VAL A 28 12.87 9.74 -4.03
C VAL A 28 12.76 10.98 -4.91
N ARG A 29 11.62 11.17 -5.59
CA ARG A 29 11.36 12.39 -6.37
C ARG A 29 11.32 13.62 -5.48
N ALA A 30 10.61 13.55 -4.34
CA ALA A 30 10.52 14.66 -3.40
C ALA A 30 11.90 15.10 -2.87
N SER A 31 12.79 14.17 -2.54
CA SER A 31 14.15 14.49 -2.07
C SER A 31 15.03 15.20 -3.10
N ARG A 32 14.67 15.12 -4.38
CA ARG A 32 15.39 15.76 -5.50
C ARG A 32 14.78 17.10 -5.90
N GLY A 33 13.80 17.60 -5.16
CA GLY A 33 13.09 18.84 -5.48
C GLY A 33 12.16 18.71 -6.69
N GLU A 34 11.88 17.49 -7.14
CA GLU A 34 10.99 17.28 -8.28
C GLU A 34 9.53 17.41 -7.87
N PRO A 35 8.67 18.07 -8.68
CA PRO A 35 7.25 18.19 -8.38
C PRO A 35 6.58 16.82 -8.23
N THR A 36 6.05 16.55 -7.04
CA THR A 36 5.27 15.34 -6.75
C THR A 36 3.81 15.70 -6.51
N PRO A 37 2.85 14.92 -7.04
CA PRO A 37 1.46 15.12 -6.70
C PRO A 37 1.24 14.83 -5.19
N PRO A 38 0.28 15.49 -4.53
CA PRO A 38 -0.02 15.22 -3.13
C PRO A 38 -0.43 13.76 -2.94
N ALA A 39 0.19 13.08 -1.98
CA ALA A 39 -0.21 11.74 -1.60
C ALA A 39 -1.57 11.74 -0.88
N ILE A 40 -2.20 10.57 -0.79
CA ILE A 40 -3.45 10.39 -0.04
C ILE A 40 -3.25 10.83 1.41
N VAL A 41 -2.14 10.40 2.03
CA VAL A 41 -1.80 10.76 3.42
C VAL A 41 -1.57 12.26 3.58
N ASP A 42 -0.98 12.95 2.59
CA ASP A 42 -0.74 14.39 2.69
C ASP A 42 -2.06 15.18 2.77
N ARG A 43 -3.07 14.76 1.99
CA ARG A 43 -4.40 15.38 2.01
C ARG A 43 -5.08 15.23 3.38
N ILE A 44 -5.00 14.04 3.96
CA ILE A 44 -5.56 13.77 5.29
C ILE A 44 -4.77 14.56 6.35
N ASN A 45 -3.45 14.58 6.25
CA ASN A 45 -2.61 15.34 7.18
C ASN A 45 -2.92 16.83 7.15
N GLN A 46 -3.27 17.42 6.01
CA GLN A 46 -3.74 18.81 5.98
C GLN A 46 -5.02 19.03 6.78
N VAL A 47 -5.97 18.09 6.72
CA VAL A 47 -7.19 18.15 7.55
C VAL A 47 -6.83 18.00 9.02
N VAL A 48 -6.03 16.98 9.35
CA VAL A 48 -5.60 16.68 10.71
C VAL A 48 -4.88 17.89 11.31
N TYR A 49 -3.78 18.35 10.72
CA TYR A 49 -3.02 19.47 11.25
C TYR A 49 -3.78 20.80 11.23
N GLY A 50 -4.62 21.03 10.22
CA GLY A 50 -5.41 22.26 10.09
C GLY A 50 -6.56 22.36 11.10
N HIS A 51 -6.97 21.25 11.71
CA HIS A 51 -8.15 21.20 12.58
C HIS A 51 -7.88 20.63 13.97
N TRP A 52 -6.72 20.04 14.23
CA TRP A 52 -6.41 19.30 15.46
C TRP A 52 -6.69 20.08 16.76
N TYR A 53 -6.43 21.38 16.75
CA TYR A 53 -6.62 22.27 17.91
C TYR A 53 -7.75 23.28 17.70
N SER A 54 -8.60 23.08 16.68
CA SER A 54 -9.74 23.95 16.37
C SER A 54 -11.01 23.40 17.00
N THR A 55 -11.86 24.29 17.50
CA THR A 55 -13.24 23.98 17.89
C THR A 55 -14.27 24.53 16.89
N ALA A 56 -13.84 25.33 15.91
CA ALA A 56 -14.67 25.77 14.80
C ALA A 56 -14.89 24.63 13.81
N ASP A 57 -15.99 24.66 13.05
CA ASP A 57 -16.31 23.64 12.04
C ASP A 57 -15.22 23.46 10.97
N ALA A 58 -15.16 22.26 10.39
CA ALA A 58 -14.25 21.95 9.31
C ALA A 58 -14.56 22.81 8.07
N THR A 59 -13.52 23.35 7.44
CA THR A 59 -13.69 24.20 6.26
C THR A 59 -14.12 23.39 5.03
N ALA A 60 -14.69 24.04 4.02
CA ALA A 60 -15.00 23.41 2.73
C ALA A 60 -13.76 22.72 2.10
N THR A 61 -12.57 23.29 2.29
CA THR A 61 -11.31 22.70 1.84
C THR A 61 -10.99 21.39 2.57
N HIS A 62 -11.25 21.30 3.88
CA HIS A 62 -11.06 20.07 4.64
C HIS A 62 -11.98 18.95 4.14
N HIS A 63 -13.27 19.25 3.95
CA HIS A 63 -14.23 18.30 3.37
C HIS A 63 -13.77 17.83 1.98
N ARG A 64 -13.33 18.76 1.13
CA ARG A 64 -12.86 18.42 -0.21
C ARG A 64 -11.62 17.52 -0.20
N ASN A 65 -10.67 17.78 0.69
CA ASN A 65 -9.48 16.95 0.84
C ASN A 65 -9.84 15.53 1.28
N TYR A 66 -10.79 15.39 2.22
CA TYR A 66 -11.29 14.09 2.66
C TYR A 66 -11.97 13.32 1.53
N GLU A 67 -12.87 13.94 0.77
CA GLU A 67 -13.56 13.30 -0.36
C GLU A 67 -12.57 12.76 -1.41
N ILE A 68 -11.59 13.58 -1.79
CA ILE A 68 -10.56 13.19 -2.76
C ILE A 68 -9.74 12.03 -2.19
N ALA A 69 -9.30 12.12 -0.94
CA ALA A 69 -8.52 11.06 -0.30
C ALA A 69 -9.31 9.75 -0.23
N ALA A 70 -10.60 9.79 0.11
CA ALA A 70 -11.47 8.62 0.15
C ALA A 70 -11.62 7.97 -1.23
N GLN A 71 -11.85 8.77 -2.27
CA GLN A 71 -11.96 8.29 -3.66
C GLN A 71 -10.65 7.65 -4.15
N GLN A 72 -9.50 8.24 -3.80
CA GLN A 72 -8.18 7.71 -4.15
C GLN A 72 -7.81 6.46 -3.35
N PHE A 73 -8.25 6.37 -2.09
CA PHE A 73 -7.92 5.25 -1.21
C PHE A 73 -8.67 3.96 -1.57
N ALA A 74 -9.92 4.06 -2.02
CA ALA A 74 -10.73 2.90 -2.38
C ALA A 74 -10.02 1.93 -3.38
N PRO A 75 -9.49 2.38 -4.53
CA PRO A 75 -8.78 1.50 -5.44
C PRO A 75 -7.45 0.98 -4.88
N VAL A 76 -6.72 1.80 -4.10
CA VAL A 76 -5.47 1.37 -3.44
C VAL A 76 -5.74 0.21 -2.48
N LEU A 77 -6.78 0.31 -1.65
CA LEU A 77 -7.17 -0.76 -0.74
C LEU A 77 -7.60 -2.03 -1.48
N ALA A 78 -8.37 -1.90 -2.55
CA ALA A 78 -8.78 -3.05 -3.36
C ALA A 78 -7.57 -3.77 -3.99
N GLN A 79 -6.63 -3.01 -4.55
CA GLN A 79 -5.40 -3.55 -5.13
C GLN A 79 -4.50 -4.20 -4.06
N LEU A 80 -4.36 -3.59 -2.89
CA LEU A 80 -3.60 -4.16 -1.77
C LEU A 80 -4.20 -5.48 -1.29
N ARG A 81 -5.53 -5.54 -1.15
CA ARG A 81 -6.23 -6.78 -0.78
C ARG A 81 -5.98 -7.89 -1.80
N SER A 82 -6.11 -7.60 -3.09
CA SER A 82 -5.81 -8.59 -4.15
C SER A 82 -4.34 -9.04 -4.10
N LEU A 83 -3.41 -8.11 -3.89
CA LEU A 83 -1.98 -8.42 -3.87
C LEU A 83 -1.62 -9.35 -2.71
N ILE A 84 -2.17 -9.09 -1.52
CA ILE A 84 -1.85 -9.87 -0.31
C ILE A 84 -2.64 -11.17 -0.25
N LEU A 85 -3.96 -11.11 -0.44
CA LEU A 85 -4.85 -12.26 -0.20
C LEU A 85 -4.89 -13.26 -1.35
N THR A 86 -4.45 -12.84 -2.54
CA THR A 86 -4.47 -13.70 -3.73
C THR A 86 -3.06 -13.94 -4.25
N ASP A 87 -2.36 -12.88 -4.68
CA ASP A 87 -1.11 -13.03 -5.42
C ASP A 87 0.04 -13.54 -4.54
N LEU A 88 0.16 -12.97 -3.34
CA LEU A 88 1.17 -13.39 -2.36
C LEU A 88 0.86 -14.80 -1.82
N THR A 89 -0.38 -15.08 -1.43
CA THR A 89 -0.78 -16.41 -0.95
C THR A 89 -0.54 -17.49 -1.99
N ALA A 90 -0.82 -17.23 -3.27
CA ALA A 90 -0.52 -18.17 -4.35
C ALA A 90 0.98 -18.42 -4.50
N LEU A 91 1.80 -17.36 -4.49
CA LEU A 91 3.26 -17.48 -4.51
C LEU A 91 3.78 -18.28 -3.31
N GLU A 92 3.17 -18.07 -2.15
CA GLU A 92 3.58 -18.74 -0.92
C GLU A 92 3.34 -20.24 -0.99
N ASN A 93 2.14 -20.66 -1.38
CA ASN A 93 1.78 -22.06 -1.54
C ASN A 93 2.70 -22.79 -2.54
N GLU A 94 3.07 -22.12 -3.63
CA GLU A 94 4.00 -22.69 -4.61
C GLU A 94 5.43 -22.82 -4.07
N ALA A 95 5.88 -21.87 -3.25
CA ALA A 95 7.16 -21.97 -2.57
C ALA A 95 7.16 -23.06 -1.49
N ASP A 96 6.05 -23.26 -0.76
CA ASP A 96 5.88 -24.38 0.17
C ASP A 96 5.95 -25.73 -0.55
N ALA A 97 5.23 -25.87 -1.68
CA ALA A 97 5.29 -27.07 -2.50
C ALA A 97 6.69 -27.35 -3.07
N ALA A 98 7.50 -26.30 -3.24
CA ALA A 98 8.90 -26.40 -3.66
C ALA A 98 9.89 -26.67 -2.50
N GLY A 99 9.40 -26.80 -1.25
CA GLY A 99 10.22 -27.09 -0.07
C GLY A 99 10.97 -25.87 0.48
N ALA A 100 10.52 -24.65 0.21
CA ALA A 100 11.11 -23.45 0.79
C ALA A 100 10.94 -23.42 2.32
N PRO A 101 11.90 -22.85 3.07
CA PRO A 101 11.77 -22.70 4.52
C PRO A 101 10.60 -21.76 4.87
N TRP A 102 10.02 -21.97 6.05
CA TRP A 102 8.93 -21.16 6.57
C TRP A 102 9.32 -19.67 6.70
N THR A 103 8.39 -18.77 6.36
CA THR A 103 8.56 -17.31 6.46
C THR A 103 7.57 -16.67 7.45
N PRO A 104 7.96 -15.60 8.17
CA PRO A 104 7.07 -14.89 9.07
C PRO A 104 5.77 -14.44 8.39
N GLY A 105 4.64 -14.62 9.08
CA GLY A 105 3.31 -14.30 8.56
C GLY A 105 2.62 -15.47 7.85
N ARG A 106 3.34 -16.56 7.53
CA ARG A 106 2.72 -17.79 7.02
C ARG A 106 2.02 -18.56 8.11
N VAL A 107 0.77 -18.95 7.82
CA VAL A 107 0.02 -19.89 8.65
C VAL A 107 0.45 -21.32 8.26
N PRO A 108 1.04 -22.11 9.18
CA PRO A 108 1.46 -23.48 8.87
C PRO A 108 0.26 -24.40 8.62
N ASP A 109 0.32 -25.20 7.55
CA ASP A 109 -0.62 -26.30 7.32
C ASP A 109 -0.15 -27.52 8.14
N TRP A 110 -0.65 -27.64 9.38
CA TRP A 110 -0.38 -28.78 10.25
C TRP A 110 -1.40 -29.89 9.99
N LYS A 111 -0.92 -31.04 9.49
CA LYS A 111 -1.65 -32.31 9.49
C LYS A 111 -1.07 -33.25 10.57
N PRO A 112 -1.91 -33.77 11.49
CA PRO A 112 -1.46 -34.63 12.60
C PRO A 112 -0.86 -35.95 12.12
#